data_AF-A0A7L8UBC8-F1
#
_entry.id   AF-A0A7L8UBC8-F1
#
_cell.length_a   1.000
_cell.length_b   1.000
_cell.length_c   1.000
_cell.angle_alpha   90.00
_cell.angle_beta   90.00
_cell.angle_gamma   90.00
#
_symmetry.space_group_name_H-M   'P 1'
#
loop_
_entity.id
_entity.type
_entity.pdbx_description
1 polymer ?
#
loop_
_entity_poly.entity_id
_entity_poly.type
_entity_poly.pdbx_seq_one_letter_code
_entity_poly.pdbx_strand_id
1 'polypeptide(L)'
;MKKTIRPINVVFFLWALILIAVTGFYPEYKRDYLWLSLIVIIPVIIIDFIKKKKEDKLNDTTEFQSSIYRMLIMGVMLLVFFLITKQNDI
;
A
#
# COMPACT_ATOMS: atom_id res chain seq x y z
N MET A 1 10.71 0.86 -24.68
CA MET A 1 9.92 1.59 -23.67
C MET A 1 10.66 1.55 -22.33
N LYS A 2 11.20 2.68 -21.85
CA LYS A 2 11.84 2.72 -20.52
C LYS A 2 10.72 2.73 -19.47
N LYS A 3 10.53 1.63 -18.74
CA LYS A 3 9.65 1.60 -17.56
C LYS A 3 10.26 2.56 -16.53
N THR A 4 9.70 3.75 -16.40
CA THR A 4 10.09 4.69 -15.34
C THR A 4 9.63 4.10 -14.02
N ILE A 5 10.50 3.34 -13.37
CA ILE A 5 10.25 2.85 -12.02
C ILE A 5 10.19 4.10 -11.14
N ARG A 6 9.00 4.42 -10.62
CA ARG A 6 8.84 5.53 -9.70
C ARG A 6 9.69 5.23 -8.46
N PRO A 7 10.53 6.17 -7.99
CA PRO A 7 11.38 5.95 -6.81
C PRO A 7 10.60 5.43 -5.60
N ILE A 8 9.35 5.89 -5.46
CA ILE A 8 8.43 5.45 -4.41
C ILE A 8 8.21 3.92 -4.43
N ASN A 9 8.15 3.28 -5.60
CA ASN A 9 7.94 1.84 -5.73
C ASN A 9 9.16 1.07 -5.21
N VAL A 10 10.36 1.58 -5.43
CA VAL A 10 11.61 0.98 -4.91
C VAL A 10 11.65 1.08 -3.39
N VAL A 11 11.25 2.24 -2.84
CA VAL A 11 11.18 2.45 -1.38
C VAL A 11 10.19 1.47 -0.75
N PHE A 12 8.97 1.35 -1.28
CA PHE A 12 7.98 0.39 -0.78
C PHE A 12 8.45 -1.07 -0.89
N PHE A 13 9.14 -1.42 -1.98
CA PHE A 13 9.69 -2.76 -2.17
C PHE A 13 10.77 -3.10 -1.14
N LEU A 14 11.71 -2.18 -0.89
CA LEU A 14 12.72 -2.34 0.15
C LEU A 14 12.09 -2.41 1.55
N TRP A 15 11.07 -1.59 1.81
CA TRP A 15 10.34 -1.59 3.09
C TRP A 15 9.66 -2.93 3.38
N ALA A 16 9.12 -3.57 2.35
CA ALA A 16 8.51 -4.90 2.44
C ALA A 16 9.56 -6.00 2.69
N LEU A 17 10.75 -5.91 2.07
CA LEU A 17 11.85 -6.84 2.34
C LEU A 17 12.33 -6.75 3.79
N ILE A 18 12.43 -5.54 4.34
CA ILE A 18 12.80 -5.34 5.74
C ILE A 18 11.74 -5.95 6.66
N LEU A 19 10.44 -5.81 6.35
CA LEU A 19 9.38 -6.46 7.13
C LEU A 19 9.56 -7.99 7.19
N ILE A 20 9.89 -8.63 6.07
CA ILE A 20 10.12 -10.08 6.00
C ILE A 20 11.32 -10.45 6.87
N ALA A 21 12.43 -9.71 6.74
CA ALA A 21 13.63 -9.95 7.54
C ALA A 21 13.37 -9.76 9.04
N VAL A 22 12.69 -8.69 9.45
CA VAL A 22 12.31 -8.43 10.85
C VAL A 22 11.39 -9.53 11.35
N THR A 23 10.43 -9.99 10.55
CA THR A 23 9.53 -11.08 10.96
C THR A 23 10.27 -12.40 11.17
N GLY A 24 11.31 -12.69 10.38
CA GLY A 24 12.08 -13.93 10.48
C GLY A 24 13.13 -13.91 11.59
N PHE A 25 13.89 -12.82 11.72
CA PHE A 25 14.99 -12.71 12.69
C PHE A 25 14.55 -12.16 14.06
N TYR A 26 13.48 -11.37 14.09
CA TYR A 26 13.05 -10.57 15.25
C TYR A 26 11.51 -10.61 15.40
N PRO A 27 10.92 -11.80 15.59
CA PRO A 27 9.47 -11.99 15.54
C PRO A 27 8.71 -11.15 16.58
N GLU A 28 9.31 -10.89 17.74
CA GLU A 28 8.77 -10.02 18.80
C GLU A 28 8.58 -8.56 18.35
N TYR A 29 9.41 -8.06 17.44
CA TYR A 29 9.34 -6.69 16.92
C TYR A 29 8.46 -6.55 15.69
N LYS A 30 7.92 -7.66 15.15
CA LYS A 30 7.04 -7.65 13.98
C LYS A 30 5.89 -6.66 14.14
N ARG A 31 5.24 -6.67 15.31
CA ARG A 31 4.07 -5.83 15.58
C ARG A 31 4.44 -4.35 15.60
N ASP A 32 5.53 -4.00 16.26
CA ASP A 32 5.96 -2.60 16.41
C ASP A 32 6.46 -2.04 15.08
N TYR A 33 7.14 -2.86 14.28
CA TYR A 33 7.52 -2.50 12.92
C TYR A 33 6.30 -2.24 12.01
N LEU A 34 5.24 -3.04 12.14
CA LEU A 34 3.98 -2.82 11.41
C LEU A 34 3.30 -1.51 11.82
N TRP A 35 3.25 -1.20 13.12
CA TRP A 35 2.71 0.08 13.61
C TRP A 35 3.51 1.27 13.10
N LEU A 36 4.84 1.20 13.14
CA LEU A 36 5.71 2.23 12.56
C LEU A 36 5.48 2.40 11.05
N SER A 37 5.32 1.28 10.34
CA SER A 37 5.05 1.29 8.90
C SER A 37 3.72 1.99 8.60
N LEU A 38 2.67 1.75 9.39
CA LEU A 38 1.38 2.46 9.25
C LEU A 38 1.54 3.97 9.40
N ILE A 39 2.30 4.42 10.41
CA ILE A 39 2.54 5.85 10.67
C ILE A 39 3.26 6.52 9.50
N VAL A 40 4.13 5.81 8.79
CA VAL A 40 4.86 6.36 7.62
C VAL A 40 4.01 6.29 6.35
N ILE A 41 3.31 5.19 6.12
CA ILE A 41 2.58 4.94 4.86
C ILE A 41 1.33 5.83 4.76
N ILE A 42 0.58 6.01 5.85
CA ILE A 42 -0.67 6.76 5.85
C ILE A 42 -0.45 8.22 5.37
N PRO A 43 0.49 9.01 5.93
CA PRO A 43 0.75 10.37 5.46
C PRO A 43 1.20 10.44 4.00
N VAL A 44 2.03 9.48 3.55
CA VAL A 44 2.51 9.43 2.16
C VAL A 44 1.34 9.25 1.19
N ILE A 45 0.40 8.34 1.51
CA ILE A 45 -0.81 8.12 0.70
C ILE A 45 -1.70 9.36 0.70
N ILE A 46 -1.90 9.99 1.87
CA ILE A 46 -2.72 11.20 1.99
C ILE A 46 -2.16 12.33 1.11
N ILE A 47 -0.84 12.56 1.15
CA ILE A 47 -0.19 13.60 0.34
C ILE A 47 -0.34 13.30 -1.15
N ASP A 48 -0.15 12.03 -1.57
CA ASP A 48 -0.33 11.62 -2.98
C ASP A 48 -1.78 11.85 -3.45
N PHE A 49 -2.75 11.57 -2.58
CA PHE A 49 -4.17 11.80 -2.86
C PHE A 49 -4.51 13.28 -2.99
N ILE A 50 -3.98 14.12 -2.12
CA ILE A 50 -4.15 15.58 -2.22
C ILE A 50 -3.57 16.10 -3.54
N LYS A 51 -2.39 15.61 -3.95
CA LYS A 51 -1.76 15.98 -5.23
C LYS A 51 -2.60 15.55 -6.43
N LYS A 52 -2.99 14.27 -6.50
CA LYS A 52 -3.84 13.73 -7.58
C LYS A 52 -5.17 14.47 -7.70
N LYS A 53 -5.83 14.79 -6.59
CA LYS A 53 -7.08 15.55 -6.60
C LYS A 53 -6.91 16.97 -7.17
N LYS A 54 -5.76 17.60 -6.90
CA LYS A 54 -5.44 18.93 -7.43
C LYS A 54 -5.11 18.87 -8.92
N GLU A 55 -4.36 17.85 -9.35
CA GLU A 55 -4.01 17.62 -10.75
C GLU A 55 -5.23 17.27 -11.61
N ASP A 56 -6.13 16.42 -11.12
CA ASP A 56 -7.38 16.08 -11.82
C ASP A 56 -8.26 17.30 -12.07
N LYS A 57 -8.35 18.22 -11.09
CA LYS A 57 -9.08 19.49 -11.27
C LYS A 57 -8.47 20.42 -12.32
N LEU A 58 -7.16 20.34 -12.53
CA LEU A 58 -6.44 21.22 -13.46
C LEU A 58 -6.37 20.65 -14.88
N ASN A 59 -6.30 19.32 -15.00
CA ASN A 59 -6.08 18.63 -16.27
C ASN A 59 -7.32 17.90 -16.79
N ASP A 60 -8.46 18.00 -16.12
CA ASP A 60 -9.71 17.29 -16.42
C ASP A 60 -9.51 15.77 -16.56
N THR A 61 -8.63 15.23 -15.70
CA THR A 61 -8.30 13.79 -15.64
C THR A 61 -9.08 13.09 -14.53
N THR A 62 -9.09 11.75 -14.56
CA THR A 62 -9.81 10.90 -13.58
C THR A 62 -8.86 9.99 -12.78
N GLU A 63 -7.59 10.36 -12.64
CA GLU A 63 -6.55 9.56 -11.98
C GLU A 63 -6.84 9.37 -10.48
N PHE A 64 -7.42 10.36 -9.82
CA PHE A 64 -7.86 10.27 -8.43
C PHE A 64 -8.98 9.25 -8.25
N GLN A 65 -10.03 9.31 -9.08
CA GLN A 65 -11.12 8.33 -9.05
C GLN A 65 -10.60 6.93 -9.37
N SER A 66 -9.76 6.80 -10.41
CA SER A 66 -9.12 5.52 -10.77
C SER A 66 -8.29 4.95 -9.61
N SER A 67 -7.56 5.80 -8.89
CA SER A 67 -6.78 5.40 -7.73
C SER A 67 -7.65 4.90 -6.57
N ILE A 68 -8.80 5.54 -6.32
CA ILE A 68 -9.78 5.09 -5.31
C ILE A 68 -10.38 3.74 -5.68
N TYR A 69 -10.82 3.57 -6.93
CA TYR A 69 -11.39 2.30 -7.40
C TYR A 69 -10.38 1.15 -7.28
N ARG A 70 -9.11 1.37 -7.64
CA ARG A 70 -8.06 0.36 -7.46
C ARG A 70 -7.86 -0.02 -6.00
N MET A 71 -7.87 0.94 -5.07
CA MET A 71 -7.77 0.65 -3.64
C MET A 71 -8.98 -0.11 -3.10
N LEU A 72 -10.20 0.26 -3.53
CA LEU A 72 -11.43 -0.46 -3.17
C LEU A 72 -11.39 -1.90 -3.67
N ILE A 73 -11.02 -2.13 -4.93
CA ILE A 73 -10.87 -3.48 -5.51
C ILE A 73 -9.85 -4.29 -4.70
N MET A 74 -8.70 -3.69 -4.36
CA MET A 74 -7.69 -4.36 -3.54
C MET A 74 -8.22 -4.71 -2.15
N GLY A 75 -8.98 -3.81 -1.52
CA GLY A 75 -9.63 -4.06 -0.23
C GLY A 75 -10.63 -5.21 -0.29
N VAL A 76 -11.44 -5.27 -1.34
CA VAL A 76 -12.36 -6.40 -1.58
C VAL A 76 -11.59 -7.70 -1.78
N MET A 77 -10.53 -7.71 -2.59
CA MET A 77 -9.70 -8.90 -2.78
C MET A 77 -9.08 -9.39 -1.47
N LEU A 78 -8.54 -8.49 -0.65
CA LEU A 78 -7.99 -8.84 0.66
C LEU A 78 -9.05 -9.44 1.58
N LEU A 79 -10.27 -8.91 1.56
CA LEU A 79 -11.38 -9.44 2.34
C LEU A 79 -11.78 -10.85 1.85
N VAL A 80 -11.85 -11.06 0.53
CA VAL A 80 -12.10 -12.40 -0.06
C VAL A 80 -11.02 -13.38 0.36
N PHE A 81 -9.74 -13.01 0.22
CA PHE A 81 -8.63 -13.85 0.66
C PHE A 81 -8.74 -14.17 2.15
N PHE A 82 -9.00 -13.16 3.00
CA PHE A 82 -9.18 -13.35 4.43
C PHE A 82 -10.30 -14.34 4.75
N LEU A 83 -11.45 -14.26 4.07
CA LEU A 83 -12.55 -15.20 4.25
C LEU A 83 -12.17 -16.62 3.83
N ILE A 84 -11.47 -16.77 2.70
CA ILE A 84 -10.97 -18.07 2.22
C ILE A 84 -9.97 -18.65 3.23
N THR A 85 -8.99 -17.87 3.68
CA THR A 85 -7.98 -18.33 4.65
C THR A 85 -8.64 -18.74 5.97
N LYS A 86 -9.59 -17.93 6.45
CA LYS A 86 -10.37 -18.25 7.66
C LYS A 86 -11.18 -19.54 7.52
N GLN A 87 -11.71 -19.83 6.34
CA GLN A 87 -12.42 -21.10 6.09
C GLN A 87 -11.47 -22.30 6.00
N ASN A 88 -10.25 -22.10 5.49
CA ASN A 88 -9.24 -23.15 5.40
C ASN A 88 -8.55 -23.49 6.74
N ASP A 89 -8.63 -22.60 7.73
CA ASP A 89 -8.16 -22.83 9.10
C ASP A 89 -9.24 -23.48 10.02
N ILE A 90 -10.32 -24.06 9.46
CA ILE A 90 -11.32 -24.90 10.15
C ILE A 90 -11.14 -26.38 9.76
#